data_AF-A0ABD2IMC6-F1
#
_entry.id   AF-A0ABD2IMC6-F1
#
_cell.length_a   1.000
_cell.length_b   1.000
_cell.length_c   1.000
_cell.angle_alpha   90.00
_cell.angle_beta   90.00
_cell.angle_gamma   90.00
#
_symmetry.space_group_name_H-M   'P 1'
#
loop_
_entity.id
_entity.type
_entity.pdbx_description
1 polymer ?
#
loop_
_entity_poly.entity_id
_entity_poly.type
_entity_poly.pdbx_seq_one_letter_code
_entity_poly.pdbx_strand_id
1 'polypeptide(L)'
;MSMDDLKKRAKAIGTFEELRKIIDIRGVNRYNPNNAPVLERAVDLMIKETKYDKDILMTLLKLYQLNPFLYNEKYVCLVLLKTMTNFPRNDFALAKYLVDAAKVNAPELRRVCQIGSLLESCNFALFWRLVDGRYKPRDTIDEPFKKPDEIRQLVESVTSFKEATRNYACQVINVTFQRIHKQQLVNLLGGIDGNDDD
;
A
#
# COMPACT_ATOMS: atom_id res chain seq x y z
N MET A 1 -15.54 -28.30 14.91
CA MET A 1 -14.29 -27.56 15.22
C MET A 1 -14.71 -26.14 15.57
N SER A 2 -14.48 -25.69 16.81
CA SER A 2 -15.10 -24.44 17.28
C SER A 2 -14.46 -23.23 16.60
N MET A 3 -15.24 -22.20 16.28
CA MET A 3 -14.79 -21.00 15.57
C MET A 3 -13.74 -20.20 16.39
N ASP A 4 -13.77 -20.35 17.72
CA ASP A 4 -12.76 -19.82 18.65
C ASP A 4 -11.39 -20.52 18.51
N ASP A 5 -11.37 -21.80 18.10
CA ASP A 5 -10.14 -22.52 17.81
C ASP A 5 -9.47 -21.98 16.54
N LEU A 6 -10.27 -21.51 15.57
CA LEU A 6 -9.75 -20.90 14.33
C LEU A 6 -9.11 -19.53 14.62
N LYS A 7 -9.73 -18.70 15.48
CA LYS A 7 -9.16 -17.42 15.92
C LYS A 7 -7.89 -17.62 16.74
N LYS A 8 -7.85 -18.61 17.64
CA LYS A 8 -6.63 -18.98 18.40
C LYS A 8 -5.52 -19.50 17.49
N ARG A 9 -5.84 -20.35 16.51
CA ARG A 9 -4.87 -20.85 15.52
C ARG A 9 -4.35 -19.75 14.62
N ALA A 10 -5.23 -18.91 14.07
CA ALA A 10 -4.84 -17.71 13.32
C ALA A 10 -3.91 -16.84 14.17
N LYS A 11 -4.16 -16.73 15.48
CA LYS A 11 -3.31 -15.96 16.41
C LYS A 11 -1.94 -16.61 16.69
N ALA A 12 -1.80 -17.92 16.50
CA ALA A 12 -0.56 -18.67 16.69
C ALA A 12 0.28 -18.82 15.41
N ILE A 13 -0.33 -18.64 14.23
CA ILE A 13 0.36 -18.79 12.94
C ILE A 13 1.36 -17.65 12.71
N GLY A 14 2.63 -18.01 12.58
CA GLY A 14 3.72 -17.06 12.35
C GLY A 14 3.93 -16.66 10.89
N THR A 15 3.36 -17.41 9.94
CA THR A 15 3.66 -17.29 8.50
C THR A 15 2.42 -16.98 7.66
N PHE A 16 2.55 -16.08 6.66
CA PHE A 16 1.45 -15.71 5.77
C PHE A 16 0.87 -16.91 5.01
N GLU A 17 1.70 -17.82 4.53
CA GLU A 17 1.24 -18.95 3.71
C GLU A 17 0.36 -19.94 4.49
N GLU A 18 0.68 -20.20 5.75
CA GLU A 18 -0.15 -21.01 6.64
C GLU A 18 -1.47 -20.30 6.94
N LEU A 19 -1.42 -18.99 7.16
CA LEU A 19 -2.61 -18.19 7.42
C LEU A 19 -3.53 -18.17 6.20
N ARG A 20 -2.96 -18.04 5.01
CA ARG A 20 -3.68 -18.08 3.74
C ARG A 20 -4.43 -19.40 3.53
N LYS A 21 -3.87 -20.53 3.98
CA LYS A 21 -4.51 -21.86 3.85
C LYS A 21 -5.75 -22.00 4.74
N ILE A 22 -5.80 -21.30 5.87
CA ILE A 22 -6.95 -21.35 6.79
C ILE A 22 -8.01 -20.28 6.50
N ILE A 23 -7.63 -19.23 5.75
CA ILE A 23 -8.55 -18.17 5.33
C ILE A 23 -9.50 -18.75 4.28
N ASP A 24 -10.75 -18.97 4.67
CA ASP A 24 -11.80 -19.34 3.73
C ASP A 24 -12.58 -18.10 3.28
N ILE A 25 -12.19 -17.58 2.11
CA ILE A 25 -12.86 -16.47 1.42
C ILE A 25 -13.71 -16.95 0.24
N ARG A 26 -14.05 -18.25 0.18
CA ARG A 26 -14.90 -18.80 -0.89
C ARG A 26 -16.39 -18.70 -0.54
N GLY A 27 -17.21 -18.48 -1.57
CA GLY A 27 -18.67 -18.48 -1.45
C GLY A 27 -19.21 -17.43 -0.47
N VAL A 28 -20.04 -17.87 0.48
CA VAL A 28 -20.72 -17.00 1.47
C VAL A 28 -19.75 -16.52 2.55
N ASN A 29 -18.68 -17.27 2.84
CA ASN A 29 -17.74 -16.97 3.92
C ASN A 29 -16.93 -15.68 3.68
N ARG A 30 -16.87 -15.18 2.44
CA ARG A 30 -16.28 -13.87 2.11
C ARG A 30 -16.98 -12.68 2.78
N TYR A 31 -18.22 -12.86 3.22
CA TYR A 31 -19.02 -11.83 3.88
C TYR A 31 -19.08 -12.00 5.39
N ASN A 32 -18.37 -12.99 5.95
CA ASN A 32 -18.40 -13.23 7.38
C ASN A 32 -17.62 -12.13 8.13
N PRO A 33 -18.27 -11.29 8.95
CA PRO A 33 -17.60 -10.23 9.71
C PRO A 33 -16.52 -10.76 10.66
N ASN A 34 -16.63 -12.03 11.09
CA ASN A 34 -15.63 -12.66 11.96
C ASN A 34 -14.26 -12.88 11.29
N ASN A 35 -14.19 -12.81 9.96
CA ASN A 35 -12.93 -12.97 9.23
C ASN A 35 -12.09 -11.69 9.23
N ALA A 36 -12.67 -10.51 9.50
CA ALA A 36 -11.95 -9.25 9.54
C ALA A 36 -10.65 -9.29 10.37
N PRO A 37 -10.63 -9.71 11.64
CA PRO A 37 -9.39 -9.75 12.44
C PRO A 37 -8.34 -10.74 11.90
N VAL A 38 -8.77 -11.80 11.21
CA VAL A 38 -7.85 -12.77 10.57
C VAL A 38 -7.23 -12.15 9.31
N LEU A 39 -8.02 -11.43 8.53
CA LEU A 39 -7.58 -10.71 7.33
C LEU A 39 -6.66 -9.54 7.69
N GLU A 40 -6.96 -8.80 8.76
CA GLU A 40 -6.09 -7.75 9.31
C GLU A 40 -4.70 -8.30 9.64
N ARG A 41 -4.65 -9.42 10.38
CA ARG A 41 -3.38 -10.12 10.65
C ARG A 41 -2.69 -10.59 9.37
N ALA A 42 -3.47 -11.04 8.38
CA ALA A 42 -2.91 -11.41 7.09
C ALA A 42 -2.24 -10.22 6.40
N VAL A 43 -2.80 -9.01 6.52
CA VAL A 43 -2.15 -7.77 6.03
C VAL A 43 -0.84 -7.52 6.75
N ASP A 44 -0.79 -7.64 8.06
CA ASP A 44 0.47 -7.47 8.83
C ASP A 44 1.54 -8.46 8.38
N LEU A 45 1.19 -9.75 8.21
CA LEU A 45 2.11 -10.77 7.72
C LEU A 45 2.53 -10.53 6.26
N MET A 46 1.60 -10.08 5.39
CA MET A 46 1.92 -9.69 4.01
C MET A 46 2.92 -8.55 3.94
N ILE A 47 2.86 -7.60 4.86
CA ILE A 47 3.84 -6.52 4.96
C ILE A 47 5.18 -7.08 5.43
N LYS A 48 5.18 -7.84 6.53
CA LYS A 48 6.40 -8.39 7.14
C LYS A 48 7.18 -9.34 6.23
N GLU A 49 6.47 -10.21 5.49
CA GLU A 49 7.07 -11.20 4.58
C GLU A 49 7.12 -10.75 3.13
N THR A 50 6.77 -9.49 2.87
CA THR A 50 6.76 -8.93 1.51
C THR A 50 5.86 -9.69 0.52
N LYS A 51 4.87 -10.45 1.01
CA LYS A 51 3.91 -11.20 0.19
C LYS A 51 2.75 -10.33 -0.27
N TYR A 52 2.05 -10.74 -1.31
CA TYR A 52 0.92 -10.00 -1.86
C TYR A 52 -0.22 -10.96 -2.25
N ASP A 53 -1.41 -10.72 -1.73
CA ASP A 53 -2.64 -11.40 -2.14
C ASP A 53 -3.79 -10.40 -2.31
N LYS A 54 -4.17 -10.16 -3.56
CA LYS A 54 -5.23 -9.22 -3.92
C LYS A 54 -6.58 -9.60 -3.32
N ASP A 55 -6.92 -10.89 -3.31
CA ASP A 55 -8.25 -11.32 -2.91
C ASP A 55 -8.48 -11.06 -1.42
N ILE A 56 -7.46 -11.29 -0.59
CA ILE A 56 -7.46 -10.96 0.84
C ILE A 56 -7.64 -9.45 1.05
N LEU A 57 -6.82 -8.64 0.37
CA LEU A 57 -6.87 -7.17 0.47
C LEU A 57 -8.25 -6.61 0.09
N MET A 58 -8.80 -7.05 -1.05
CA MET A 58 -10.10 -6.60 -1.54
C MET A 58 -11.26 -7.10 -0.67
N THR A 59 -11.14 -8.32 -0.12
CA THR A 59 -12.17 -8.88 0.77
C THR A 59 -12.23 -8.10 2.08
N LEU A 60 -11.09 -7.71 2.64
CA LEU A 60 -11.05 -6.87 3.83
C LEU A 60 -11.76 -5.52 3.61
N LEU A 61 -11.46 -4.83 2.50
CA LEU A 61 -12.13 -3.57 2.16
C LEU A 61 -13.63 -3.75 1.96
N LYS A 62 -14.04 -4.82 1.25
CA LYS A 62 -15.47 -5.15 1.07
C LYS A 62 -16.17 -5.43 2.41
N LEU A 63 -15.52 -6.12 3.34
CA LEU A 63 -16.08 -6.36 4.67
C LEU A 63 -16.29 -5.06 5.43
N TYR A 64 -15.35 -4.13 5.37
CA TYR A 64 -15.50 -2.80 5.97
C TYR A 64 -16.58 -1.95 5.30
N GLN A 65 -16.78 -2.11 3.98
CA GLN A 65 -17.85 -1.44 3.25
C GLN A 65 -19.24 -1.97 3.67
N LEU A 66 -19.37 -3.29 3.83
CA LEU A 66 -20.62 -3.93 4.24
C LEU A 66 -20.92 -3.78 5.74
N ASN A 67 -19.89 -3.67 6.57
CA ASN A 67 -19.99 -3.62 8.02
C ASN A 67 -19.26 -2.38 8.58
N PRO A 68 -19.94 -1.22 8.65
CA PRO A 68 -19.32 0.03 9.12
C PRO A 68 -18.73 -0.07 10.54
N PHE A 69 -19.26 -0.94 11.39
CA PHE A 69 -18.81 -1.15 12.78
C PHE A 69 -17.44 -1.84 12.88
N LEU A 70 -16.99 -2.54 11.83
CA LEU A 70 -15.65 -3.16 11.79
C LEU A 70 -14.58 -2.24 11.20
N TYR A 71 -14.98 -1.06 10.72
CA TYR A 71 -14.10 -0.19 9.97
C TYR A 71 -12.86 0.20 10.79
N ASN A 72 -11.69 -0.07 10.23
CA ASN A 72 -10.41 0.32 10.80
C ASN A 72 -9.57 1.08 9.78
N GLU A 73 -9.44 2.39 9.98
CA GLU A 73 -8.74 3.29 9.07
C GLU A 73 -7.28 2.86 8.84
N LYS A 74 -6.60 2.39 9.89
CA LYS A 74 -5.20 1.94 9.81
C LYS A 74 -5.04 0.84 8.76
N TYR A 75 -5.87 -0.19 8.79
CA TYR A 75 -5.76 -1.29 7.82
C TYR A 75 -6.20 -0.88 6.42
N VAL A 76 -7.16 0.05 6.28
CA VAL A 76 -7.48 0.61 4.95
C VAL A 76 -6.26 1.32 4.36
N CYS A 77 -5.57 2.15 5.14
CA CYS A 77 -4.32 2.80 4.73
C CYS A 77 -3.25 1.77 4.33
N LEU A 78 -3.04 0.74 5.15
CA LEU A 78 -2.08 -0.33 4.86
C LEU A 78 -2.42 -1.11 3.59
N VAL A 79 -3.71 -1.43 3.37
CA VAL A 79 -4.17 -2.10 2.15
C VAL A 79 -3.88 -1.23 0.93
N LEU A 80 -4.24 0.06 0.97
CA LEU A 80 -3.98 0.98 -0.14
C LEU A 80 -2.48 1.07 -0.43
N LEU A 81 -1.64 1.27 0.58
CA LEU A 81 -0.18 1.27 0.41
C LEU A 81 0.32 -0.04 -0.19
N LYS A 82 -0.19 -1.19 0.29
CA LYS A 82 0.18 -2.50 -0.25
C LYS A 82 -0.26 -2.69 -1.70
N THR A 83 -1.39 -2.14 -2.12
CA THR A 83 -1.77 -2.16 -3.54
C THR A 83 -0.85 -1.33 -4.43
N MET A 84 -0.28 -0.23 -3.90
CA MET A 84 0.70 0.57 -4.65
C MET A 84 2.01 -0.17 -4.89
N THR A 85 2.41 -1.11 -4.02
CA THR A 85 3.63 -1.91 -4.26
C THR A 85 3.49 -2.87 -5.46
N ASN A 86 2.30 -2.99 -6.05
CA ASN A 86 2.02 -3.87 -7.18
C ASN A 86 1.67 -3.10 -8.47
N PHE A 87 1.99 -1.80 -8.55
CA PHE A 87 1.93 -1.05 -9.81
C PHE A 87 2.79 -1.75 -10.89
N PRO A 88 2.36 -1.77 -12.17
CA PRO A 88 1.33 -0.97 -12.83
C PRO A 88 -0.12 -1.52 -12.73
N ARG A 89 -0.40 -2.55 -11.93
CA ARG A 89 -1.76 -3.10 -11.87
C ARG A 89 -2.76 -2.08 -11.31
N ASN A 90 -3.99 -2.11 -11.82
CA ASN A 90 -5.10 -1.25 -11.39
C ASN A 90 -5.67 -1.61 -10.00
N ASP A 91 -4.91 -2.35 -9.19
CA ASP A 91 -5.35 -2.82 -7.87
C ASP A 91 -5.54 -1.63 -6.91
N PHE A 92 -4.70 -0.59 -7.01
CA PHE A 92 -4.87 0.63 -6.23
C PHE A 92 -6.17 1.37 -6.56
N ALA A 93 -6.49 1.54 -7.85
CA ALA A 93 -7.75 2.16 -8.27
C ALA A 93 -8.97 1.37 -7.75
N LEU A 94 -8.95 0.04 -7.87
CA LEU A 94 -10.01 -0.82 -7.34
C LEU A 94 -10.17 -0.69 -5.82
N ALA A 95 -9.06 -0.70 -5.07
CA ALA A 95 -9.08 -0.52 -3.63
C ALA A 95 -9.65 0.85 -3.26
N LYS A 96 -9.28 1.91 -3.98
CA LYS A 96 -9.81 3.27 -3.79
C LYS A 96 -11.32 3.35 -4.00
N TYR A 97 -11.88 2.66 -4.99
CA TYR A 97 -13.34 2.61 -5.23
C TYR A 97 -14.11 1.82 -4.17
N LEU A 98 -13.46 0.91 -3.44
CA LEU A 98 -14.09 0.17 -2.34
C LEU A 98 -14.14 0.98 -1.03
N VAL A 99 -13.34 2.03 -0.91
CA VAL A 99 -13.39 2.95 0.23
C VAL A 99 -14.54 3.94 0.02
N ASP A 100 -15.39 4.08 1.04
CA ASP A 100 -16.49 5.03 1.05
C ASP A 100 -15.99 6.48 0.89
N ALA A 101 -16.58 7.23 -0.04
CA ALA A 101 -16.23 8.61 -0.35
C ALA A 101 -16.28 9.53 0.88
N ALA A 102 -17.17 9.25 1.84
CA ALA A 102 -17.23 10.00 3.09
C ALA A 102 -15.95 9.85 3.94
N LYS A 103 -15.30 8.69 3.85
CA LYS A 103 -14.12 8.32 4.65
C LYS A 103 -12.81 8.67 3.95
N VAL A 104 -12.81 8.82 2.63
CA VAL A 104 -11.65 9.30 1.85
C VAL A 104 -11.18 10.69 2.30
N ASN A 105 -12.05 11.48 2.92
CA ASN A 105 -11.71 12.79 3.46
C ASN A 105 -10.93 12.74 4.79
N ALA A 106 -10.73 11.57 5.37
CA ALA A 106 -9.87 11.42 6.53
C ALA A 106 -8.43 11.83 6.18
N PRO A 107 -7.73 12.51 7.11
CA PRO A 107 -6.45 13.12 6.79
C PRO A 107 -5.37 12.08 6.44
N GLU A 108 -5.40 10.88 7.03
CA GLU A 108 -4.44 9.81 6.70
C GLU A 108 -4.74 9.19 5.34
N LEU A 109 -6.00 8.83 5.07
CA LEU A 109 -6.42 8.28 3.78
C LEU A 109 -6.17 9.25 2.63
N ARG A 110 -6.42 10.55 2.84
CA ARG A 110 -6.12 11.58 1.84
C ARG A 110 -4.64 11.57 1.49
N ARG A 111 -3.74 11.47 2.47
CA ARG A 111 -2.28 11.40 2.25
C ARG A 111 -1.90 10.15 1.47
N VAL A 112 -2.42 8.98 1.86
CA VAL A 112 -2.19 7.73 1.11
C VAL A 112 -2.69 7.88 -0.33
N CYS A 113 -3.88 8.44 -0.54
CA CYS A 113 -4.40 8.70 -1.88
C CYS A 113 -3.52 9.65 -2.69
N GLN A 114 -2.94 10.69 -2.08
CA GLN A 114 -2.01 11.60 -2.75
C GLN A 114 -0.73 10.88 -3.19
N ILE A 115 -0.17 10.01 -2.35
CA ILE A 115 0.98 9.16 -2.73
C ILE A 115 0.60 8.28 -3.94
N GLY A 116 -0.58 7.66 -3.89
CA GLY A 116 -1.11 6.88 -5.01
C GLY A 116 -1.21 7.69 -6.30
N SER A 117 -1.80 8.89 -6.24
CA SER A 117 -1.90 9.79 -7.40
C SER A 117 -0.53 10.22 -7.94
N LEU A 118 0.48 10.40 -7.09
CA LEU A 118 1.85 10.69 -7.54
C LEU A 118 2.46 9.52 -8.33
N LEU A 119 2.24 8.30 -7.86
CA LEU A 119 2.71 7.09 -8.53
C LEU A 119 1.92 6.82 -9.83
N GLU A 120 0.61 7.06 -9.84
CA GLU A 120 -0.23 6.98 -11.05
C GLU A 120 0.19 8.01 -12.10
N SER A 121 0.53 9.24 -11.68
CA SER A 121 1.05 10.29 -12.57
C SER A 121 2.54 10.14 -12.90
N CYS A 122 3.18 9.05 -12.47
CA CYS A 122 4.60 8.75 -12.70
C CYS A 122 5.55 9.88 -12.23
N ASN A 123 5.14 10.68 -11.24
CA ASN A 123 5.96 11.76 -10.71
C ASN A 123 6.92 11.26 -9.63
N PHE A 124 7.84 10.38 -10.03
CA PHE A 124 8.80 9.75 -9.13
C PHE A 124 9.74 10.78 -8.47
N ALA A 125 10.14 11.83 -9.20
CA ALA A 125 11.02 12.86 -8.66
C ALA A 125 10.37 13.64 -7.48
N LEU A 126 9.05 13.84 -7.49
CA LEU A 126 8.35 14.42 -6.35
C LEU A 126 8.18 13.41 -5.22
N PHE A 127 7.85 12.15 -5.55
CA PHE A 127 7.76 11.07 -4.57
C PHE A 127 9.07 10.91 -3.77
N TRP A 128 10.23 10.83 -4.43
CA TRP A 128 11.52 10.71 -3.75
C TRP A 128 11.85 11.93 -2.90
N ARG A 129 11.54 13.14 -3.37
CA ARG A 129 11.72 14.36 -2.56
C ARG A 129 10.88 14.34 -1.28
N LEU A 130 9.67 13.79 -1.32
CA LEU A 130 8.81 13.62 -0.14
C LEU A 130 9.41 12.59 0.83
N VAL A 131 9.87 11.45 0.30
CA VAL A 131 10.47 10.38 1.11
C VAL A 131 11.81 10.79 1.73
N ASP A 132 12.62 11.55 1.00
CA ASP A 132 13.95 12.01 1.43
C ASP A 132 13.90 13.24 2.35
N GLY A 133 12.69 13.74 2.67
CA GLY A 133 12.52 14.95 3.48
C GLY A 133 13.03 16.24 2.82
N ARG A 134 13.35 16.19 1.52
CA ARG A 134 13.77 17.35 0.71
C ARG A 134 12.59 18.21 0.26
N TYR A 135 11.36 17.74 0.50
CA TYR A 135 10.15 18.47 0.19
C TYR A 135 9.91 19.59 1.19
N LYS A 136 9.91 20.83 0.70
CA LYS A 136 9.51 22.01 1.47
C LYS A 136 8.04 22.29 1.15
N PRO A 137 7.10 22.16 2.12
CA PRO A 137 5.71 22.55 1.92
C PRO A 137 5.67 24.03 1.53
N ARG A 138 4.89 24.41 0.52
CA ARG A 138 4.59 25.82 0.27
C ARG A 138 3.47 26.27 1.19
N ASP A 139 3.53 27.51 1.67
CA ASP A 139 2.47 28.16 2.47
C ASP A 139 1.24 28.53 1.61
N THR A 140 0.73 27.57 0.83
CA THR A 140 -0.49 27.74 0.03
C THR A 140 -1.62 26.90 0.62
N ILE A 141 -2.85 27.42 0.53
CA ILE A 141 -4.05 26.76 1.07
C ILE A 141 -4.22 25.35 0.45
N ASP A 142 -3.83 25.20 -0.82
CA ASP A 142 -3.89 23.98 -1.63
C ASP A 142 -2.64 23.09 -1.54
N GLU A 143 -1.69 23.35 -0.63
CA GLU A 143 -0.50 22.52 -0.49
C GLU A 143 -0.88 21.07 -0.14
N PRO A 144 -0.66 20.09 -1.04
CA PRO A 144 -1.11 18.73 -0.81
C PRO A 144 -0.33 18.06 0.33
N PHE A 145 0.93 18.43 0.55
CA PHE A 145 1.83 17.75 1.49
C PHE A 145 2.23 18.64 2.67
N LYS A 146 1.24 19.12 3.44
CA LYS A 146 1.44 19.98 4.64
C LYS A 146 2.26 19.31 5.76
N LYS A 147 2.37 17.98 5.78
CA LYS A 147 3.15 17.20 6.75
C LYS A 147 3.94 16.07 6.07
N PRO A 148 5.15 16.34 5.56
CA PRO A 148 5.96 15.33 4.86
C PRO A 148 6.47 14.21 5.79
N ASP A 149 6.67 14.49 7.09
CA ASP A 149 7.16 13.49 8.05
C ASP A 149 6.21 12.31 8.25
N GLU A 150 4.90 12.56 8.26
CA GLU A 150 3.89 11.51 8.38
C GLU A 150 3.83 10.64 7.11
N ILE A 151 4.08 11.21 5.94
CA ILE A 151 4.18 10.47 4.66
C ILE A 151 5.37 9.54 4.68
N ARG A 152 6.51 10.02 5.18
CA ARG A 152 7.71 9.21 5.36
C ARG A 152 7.43 8.03 6.28
N GLN A 153 6.79 8.25 7.43
CA GLN A 153 6.42 7.17 8.35
C GLN A 153 5.47 6.15 7.70
N LEU A 154 4.51 6.59 6.89
CA LEU A 154 3.61 5.69 6.16
C LEU A 154 4.36 4.83 5.13
N VAL A 155 5.29 5.43 4.37
CA VAL A 155 6.11 4.69 3.40
C VAL A 155 7.08 3.73 4.10
N GLU A 156 7.68 4.15 5.21
CA GLU A 156 8.57 3.30 6.02
C GLU A 156 7.82 2.18 6.74
N SER A 157 6.52 2.32 6.98
CA SER A 157 5.69 1.27 7.60
C SER A 157 5.51 0.03 6.71
N VAL A 158 5.70 0.16 5.40
CA VAL A 158 5.57 -0.95 4.45
C VAL A 158 6.94 -1.39 3.97
N THR A 159 7.34 -2.61 4.37
CA THR A 159 8.59 -3.23 3.94
C THR A 159 8.62 -3.36 2.41
N SER A 160 9.77 -3.00 1.81
CA SER A 160 10.01 -2.98 0.36
C SER A 160 9.16 -2.01 -0.48
N PHE A 161 8.50 -1.02 0.13
CA PHE A 161 7.78 0.00 -0.66
C PHE A 161 8.70 0.79 -1.60
N LYS A 162 9.87 1.23 -1.12
CA LYS A 162 10.85 1.96 -1.93
C LYS A 162 11.36 1.13 -3.11
N GLU A 163 11.66 -0.15 -2.88
CA GLU A 163 12.11 -1.09 -3.90
C GLU A 163 11.02 -1.34 -4.94
N ALA A 164 9.78 -1.59 -4.51
CA ALA A 164 8.64 -1.74 -5.40
C ALA A 164 8.40 -0.51 -6.29
N THR A 165 8.50 0.69 -5.71
CA THR A 165 8.40 1.95 -6.48
C THR A 165 9.52 2.08 -7.50
N ARG A 166 10.76 1.69 -7.17
CA ARG A 166 11.88 1.67 -8.15
C ARG A 166 11.62 0.68 -9.28
N ASN A 167 11.17 -0.54 -8.96
CA ASN A 167 10.85 -1.54 -9.98
C ASN A 167 9.75 -1.05 -10.93
N TYR A 168 8.72 -0.41 -10.37
CA TYR A 168 7.68 0.23 -11.17
C TYR A 168 8.23 1.37 -12.04
N ALA A 169 9.06 2.25 -11.47
CA ALA A 169 9.71 3.32 -12.24
C ALA A 169 10.59 2.77 -13.37
N CYS A 170 11.38 1.73 -13.12
CA CYS A 170 12.17 1.03 -14.14
C CYS A 170 11.28 0.49 -15.27
N GLN A 171 10.15 -0.14 -14.93
CA GLN A 171 9.22 -0.66 -15.92
C GLN A 171 8.62 0.47 -16.77
N VAL A 172 8.20 1.58 -16.15
CA VAL A 172 7.68 2.76 -16.87
C VAL A 172 8.74 3.34 -17.80
N ILE A 173 9.97 3.51 -17.31
CA ILE A 173 11.09 4.07 -18.10
C ILE A 173 11.41 3.16 -19.29
N ASN A 174 11.46 1.85 -19.08
CA ASN A 174 11.73 0.86 -20.13
C ASN A 174 10.67 0.87 -21.25
N VAL A 175 9.42 1.20 -20.93
CA VAL A 175 8.33 1.30 -21.91
C VAL A 175 8.31 2.66 -22.62
N THR A 176 8.66 3.75 -21.92
CA THR A 176 8.46 5.12 -22.39
C THR A 176 9.69 5.77 -23.03
N PHE A 177 10.91 5.32 -22.69
CA PHE A 177 12.16 5.90 -23.19
C PHE A 177 12.97 4.91 -24.03
N GLN A 178 13.45 5.38 -25.18
CA GLN A 178 14.44 4.65 -25.98
C GLN A 178 15.88 5.00 -25.58
N ARG A 179 16.12 6.23 -25.13
CA ARG A 179 17.40 6.73 -24.61
C ARG A 179 17.13 7.74 -23.50
N ILE A 180 17.86 7.64 -22.38
CA ILE A 180 17.71 8.52 -21.22
C ILE A 180 19.08 8.95 -20.72
N HIS A 181 19.21 10.21 -20.29
CA HIS A 181 20.44 10.70 -19.67
C HIS A 181 20.60 10.10 -18.26
N LYS A 182 21.82 9.67 -17.89
CA LYS A 182 22.12 9.06 -16.59
C LYS A 182 21.63 9.91 -15.41
N GLN A 183 21.79 11.23 -15.48
CA GLN A 183 21.33 12.16 -14.43
C GLN A 183 19.80 12.16 -14.25
N GLN A 184 19.04 12.07 -15.34
CA GLN A 184 17.58 11.99 -15.28
C GLN A 184 17.11 10.64 -14.73
N LEU A 185 17.77 9.55 -15.13
CA LEU A 185 17.49 8.21 -14.61
C LEU A 185 17.75 8.14 -13.09
N VAL A 186 18.88 8.65 -12.62
CA VAL A 186 19.23 8.70 -11.20
C VAL A 186 18.19 9.50 -10.42
N ASN A 187 17.73 10.63 -10.94
CA ASN A 187 16.69 11.43 -10.29
C ASN A 187 15.34 10.71 -10.22
N LEU A 188 14.95 9.98 -11.27
CA LEU A 188 13.70 9.20 -11.30
C LEU A 188 13.73 7.98 -10.38
N LEU A 189 14.90 7.38 -10.15
CA LEU A 189 15.08 6.22 -9.27
C LEU A 189 15.38 6.60 -7.80
N GLY A 190 15.42 7.90 -7.49
CA GLY A 190 15.58 8.40 -6.13
C GLY A 190 17.03 8.51 -5.67
N GLY A 191 17.92 8.96 -6.56
CA GLY A 191 19.31 9.26 -6.21
C GLY A 191 20.15 8.03 -5.93
N ILE A 192 19.99 6.96 -6.74
CA ILE A 192 20.91 5.82 -6.68
C ILE A 192 22.26 6.29 -7.22
N ASP A 193 23.16 6.70 -6.32
CA ASP A 193 24.56 6.88 -6.68
C ASP A 193 25.10 5.50 -7.04
N GLY A 194 25.57 5.36 -8.28
CA GLY A 194 26.16 4.13 -8.79
C GLY A 194 27.56 3.89 -8.23
N ASN A 195 27.69 3.86 -6.90
CA ASN A 195 28.85 3.32 -6.19
C ASN A 195 28.53 1.88 -5.76
N ASP A 196 28.33 1.01 -6.75
CA ASP A 196 28.65 -0.41 -6.60
C ASP A 196 29.88 -0.62 -7.51
N ASP A 197 31.02 -0.05 -7.09
CA ASP A 197 32.34 -0.58 -7.44
C ASP A 197 32.69 -1.56 -6.31
N ASP A 198 32.45 -2.85 -6.54
CA ASP A 198 33.22 -4.00 -6.03
C ASP A 198 32.93 -5.25 -6.87
#